data_AF-A0AB33A1R6-F1
#
_entry.id   AF-A0AB33A1R6-F1
#
_cell.length_a   1.000
_cell.length_b   1.000
_cell.length_c   1.000
_cell.angle_alpha   90.00
_cell.angle_beta   90.00
_cell.angle_gamma   90.00
#
_symmetry.space_group_name_H-M   'P 1'
#
loop_
_entity.id
_entity.type
_entity.pdbx_description
1 polymer ?
#
loop_
_entity_poly.entity_id
_entity_poly.type
_entity_poly.pdbx_seq_one_letter_code
_entity_poly.pdbx_strand_id
1 'polypeptide(L)' 'MCDLTDALQLSQPKISRHLADLRKCGLVLDTRKGKWVYYQLHPDLPAWALEVIKNTAIHNNEYISEALANLSCENC' A
#
# COMPACT_ATOMS: atom_id res chain seq x y z
N MET A 1 -2.29 15.39 4.93
CA MET A 1 -1.95 14.03 5.37
C MET A 1 -2.02 13.08 4.21
N CYS A 2 -1.23 12.02 4.25
CA CYS A 2 -1.21 10.98 3.24
C CYS A 2 -1.26 9.67 4.00
N ASP A 3 -2.40 8.97 3.91
CA ASP A 3 -2.71 7.79 4.71
C ASP A 3 -1.55 6.77 4.78
N LEU A 4 -0.84 6.54 3.67
CA LEU A 4 0.29 5.60 3.64
C LEU A 4 1.51 6.07 4.46
N THR A 5 1.74 7.38 4.53
CA THR A 5 2.80 8.00 5.36
C THR A 5 2.49 7.77 6.83
N ASP A 6 1.23 7.98 7.20
CA ASP A 6 0.75 7.85 8.57
C ASP A 6 0.69 6.36 8.98
N ALA A 7 0.20 5.48 8.10
CA ALA A 7 0.18 4.03 8.32
C ALA A 7 1.58 3.43 8.53
N LEU A 8 2.51 3.72 7.60
CA LEU A 8 3.81 3.04 7.56
C LEU A 8 4.89 3.76 8.36
N GLN A 9 4.61 4.97 8.89
CA GLN A 9 5.57 5.81 9.59
C GLN A 9 6.87 6.04 8.79
N LEU A 10 6.73 6.10 7.46
CA LEU A 10 7.82 6.34 6.51
C LEU A 10 7.64 7.69 5.82
N SER A 11 8.74 8.32 5.44
CA SER A 11 8.67 9.59 4.73
C SER A 11 7.99 9.45 3.35
N GLN A 12 7.19 10.46 2.99
CA GLN A 12 6.48 10.51 1.72
C GLN A 12 7.38 10.27 0.48
N PRO A 13 8.63 10.78 0.38
CA PRO A 13 9.51 10.47 -0.75
C PRO A 13 9.87 8.98 -0.87
N LYS A 14 10.04 8.27 0.26
CA LYS A 14 10.32 6.83 0.27
C LYS A 14 9.11 6.04 -0.22
N ILE A 15 7.93 6.36 0.31
CA ILE A 15 6.68 5.69 -0.08
C ILE A 15 6.40 5.91 -1.57
N SER A 16 6.51 7.15 -2.05
CA SER A 16 6.33 7.47 -3.47
C SER A 16 7.30 6.69 -4.36
N ARG A 17 8.56 6.54 -3.93
CA ARG A 17 9.54 5.74 -4.67
C ARG A 17 9.14 4.27 -4.75
N HIS A 18 8.77 3.65 -3.63
CA HIS A 18 8.33 2.25 -3.62
C HIS A 18 7.11 2.03 -4.49
N LEU A 19 6.10 2.91 -4.40
CA LEU A 19 4.90 2.82 -5.26
C LEU A 19 5.21 3.00 -6.74
N ALA A 20 6.14 3.89 -7.08
CA ALA A 20 6.59 4.08 -8.45
C ALA A 20 7.27 2.82 -9.00
N ASP A 21 8.07 2.13 -8.17
CA ASP A 21 8.74 0.89 -8.58
C ASP A 21 7.76 -0.29 -8.66
N LEU A 22 6.82 -0.43 -7.72
CA LEU A 22 5.73 -1.41 -7.81
C LEU A 22 4.86 -1.22 -9.05
N ARG A 23 4.59 0.03 -9.44
CA ARG A 23 3.84 0.36 -10.66
C ARG A 23 4.62 -0.01 -11.92
N LYS A 24 5.94 0.24 -11.96
CA LYS A 24 6.80 -0.17 -13.08
C LYS A 24 6.80 -1.69 -13.27
N CYS A 25 6.74 -2.43 -12.17
CA CYS A 25 6.63 -3.89 -12.19
C CYS A 25 5.22 -4.40 -12.53
N GLY A 26 4.23 -3.51 -12.73
CA GLY A 26 2.85 -3.89 -13.00
C GLY A 26 2.12 -4.51 -11.81
N LEU A 27 2.64 -4.36 -10.58
CA LEU A 27 2.04 -4.94 -9.39
C LEU A 27 0.87 -4.12 -8.85
N VAL A 28 0.94 -2.79 -9.04
CA VAL A 28 -0.08 -1.84 -8.59
C VAL A 28 -0.49 -0.91 -9.71
N LEU A 29 -1.72 -0.43 -9.62
CA LEU A 29 -2.29 0.64 -10.45
C LEU A 29 -2.53 1.87 -9.59
N ASP A 30 -2.29 3.04 -10.17
CA ASP A 30 -2.68 4.32 -9.58
C ASP A 30 -3.95 4.87 -10.24
N THR A 31 -4.82 5.49 -9.44
CA THR A 31 -6.02 6.18 -9.92
C THR A 31 -6.10 7.54 -9.27
N ARG A 32 -6.09 8.59 -10.10
CA ARG A 32 -6.19 9.98 -9.62
C ARG A 32 -7.65 10.38 -9.49
N LYS A 33 -8.06 10.82 -8.30
CA LYS A 33 -9.38 11.42 -8.03
C LYS A 33 -9.19 12.79 -7.41
N GLY A 34 -9.31 13.83 -8.23
CA GLY A 34 -9.04 15.21 -7.82
C GLY A 34 -7.59 15.38 -7.37
N LYS A 35 -7.39 15.83 -6.13
CA LYS A 35 -6.05 16.04 -5.54
C LYS A 35 -5.41 14.76 -5.00
N TRP A 36 -6.14 13.65 -4.95
CA TRP A 36 -5.72 12.41 -4.31
C TRP A 36 -5.34 11.34 -5.34
N VAL A 37 -4.31 10.57 -5.03
CA VAL A 37 -3.87 9.41 -5.81
C VAL A 37 -4.09 8.16 -4.98
N TYR A 38 -4.93 7.26 -5.48
CA TYR A 38 -5.22 5.98 -4.85
C TYR A 38 -4.43 4.88 -5.53
N TYR A 39 -3.99 3.89 -4.76
CA TYR A 39 -3.27 2.73 -5.26
C TYR A 39 -4.08 1.46 -4.98
N GLN A 40 -4.05 0.54 -5.94
CA GLN A 40 -4.67 -0.78 -5.81
C GLN A 40 -3.78 -1.83 -6.48
N LEU A 41 -3.95 -3.10 -6.11
CA LEU A 41 -3.30 -4.20 -6.82
C LEU A 41 -3.79 -4.25 -8.28
N HIS A 42 -2.91 -4.62 -9.20
CA HIS A 42 -3.28 -4.76 -10.59
C HIS A 42 -4.28 -5.92 -10.75
N PRO A 43 -5.44 -5.73 -11.43
CA PRO A 43 -6.47 -6.77 -11.55
C PRO A 43 -5.97 -7.98 -12.35
N ASP A 44 -5.10 -7.74 -13.33
CA ASP A 44 -4.50 -8.79 -14.17
C ASP A 44 -3.22 -9.40 -13.58
N LEU A 45 -3.05 -9.34 -12.24
CA LEU A 45 -1.93 -10.02 -11.58
C LEU A 45 -2.00 -11.53 -11.84
N PRO A 46 -0.87 -12.19 -12.19
CA PRO A 46 -0.87 -13.63 -12.30
C PRO A 46 -1.15 -14.28 -10.94
N ALA A 47 -1.83 -15.43 -10.95
CA ALA A 47 -2.33 -16.09 -9.74
C ALA A 47 -1.23 -16.31 -8.68
N TRP A 48 -0.02 -16.71 -9.12
CA TRP A 48 1.11 -16.93 -8.22
C TRP A 48 1.54 -15.64 -7.48
N ALA A 49 1.48 -14.47 -8.13
CA ALA A 49 1.89 -13.21 -7.52
C ALA A 49 0.87 -12.78 -6.45
N LEU A 50 -0.42 -12.94 -6.76
CA LEU A 50 -1.48 -12.70 -5.81
C LEU A 50 -1.38 -13.63 -4.60
N GLU A 51 -1.06 -14.90 -4.82
CA GLU A 51 -0.84 -15.88 -3.76
C GLU A 51 0.34 -15.51 -2.86
N VAL A 52 1.48 -15.09 -3.44
CA VAL A 52 2.62 -14.60 -2.66
C VAL A 52 2.21 -13.39 -1.81
N ILE A 53 1.55 -12.39 -2.38
CA ILE A 53 1.10 -11.19 -1.65
C ILE A 53 0.16 -11.58 -0.50
N LYS A 54 -0.81 -12.47 -0.75
CA LYS A 54 -1.75 -12.96 0.26
C LYS A 54 -1.04 -13.71 1.37
N ASN A 55 -0.15 -14.65 1.02
CA ASN A 55 0.61 -15.41 2.00
C ASN A 55 1.52 -14.51 2.83
N THR A 56 2.21 -13.55 2.22
CA THR A 56 2.99 -12.55 2.94
C THR A 56 2.11 -11.75 3.90
N ALA A 57 0.94 -11.28 3.45
CA ALA A 57 0.05 -10.51 4.30
C ALA A 57 -0.47 -11.32 5.51
N ILE A 58 -0.86 -12.59 5.29
CA ILE A 58 -1.36 -13.47 6.36
C ILE A 58 -0.28 -13.72 7.42
N HIS A 59 0.97 -13.91 7.02
CA HIS A 59 2.06 -14.25 7.94
C HIS A 59 2.76 -13.02 8.56
N ASN A 60 2.42 -11.80 8.15
CA ASN A 60 2.95 -10.55 8.72
C ASN A 60 1.85 -9.75 9.43
N ASN A 61 0.97 -10.45 10.14
CA ASN A 61 -0.21 -9.86 10.75
C ASN A 61 0.11 -8.75 11.76
N GLU A 62 1.18 -8.91 12.56
CA GLU A 62 1.60 -7.90 13.55
C GLU A 62 1.97 -6.57 12.87
N TYR A 63 2.83 -6.63 11.85
CA TYR A 63 3.23 -5.46 11.06
C TYR A 63 2.03 -4.76 10.40
N ILE A 64 1.09 -5.53 9.83
CA ILE A 64 -0.11 -4.96 9.22
C ILE A 64 -1.03 -4.35 10.27
N SER A 65 -1.20 -4.99 11.42
CA SER A 65 -2.05 -4.50 12.50
C SER A 65 -1.53 -3.18 13.08
N GLU A 66 -0.21 -3.05 13.26
CA GLU A 66 0.41 -1.79 13.66
C GLU A 66 0.16 -0.68 12.63
N ALA A 67 0.38 -0.98 11.35
CA ALA A 67 0.13 -0.01 10.28
C ALA A 67 -1.34 0.43 10.20
N LEU A 68 -2.29 -0.49 10.43
CA LEU A 68 -3.72 -0.19 10.50
C LEU A 68 -4.09 0.63 11.75
N ALA A 69 -3.46 0.36 12.90
CA ALA A 69 -3.68 1.12 14.12
C ALA A 69 -3.27 2.59 13.94
N ASN A 70 -2.18 2.86 13.23
CA ASN A 70 -1.73 4.22 12.94
C ASN A 70 -2.74 5.03 12.10
N LEU A 71 -3.50 4.38 11.22
CA LEU A 71 -4.56 5.02 10.44
C LEU A 71 -5.80 5.35 11.29
N SER A 72 -6.06 4.56 12.33
CA SER A 72 -7.28 4.69 13.15
C SER A 72 -7.28 5.89 14.10
N CYS A 73 -6.16 6.63 14.20
CA CYS A 73 -6.03 7.80 15.08
C CYS A 73 -6.30 9.17 14.44
N GLU A 74 -6.62 9.27 13.15
CA GLU A 74 -6.89 10.59 12.51
C GLU A 74 -8.34 11.08 12.61
N ASN A 75 -9.21 10.46 13.41
CA ASN A 75 -10.59 10.92 13.64
C ASN A 75 -11.09 10.79 15.10
N CYS A 76 -10.21 10.96 16.09
CA CYS A 76 -10.63 11.22 17.48
C CYS A 76 -10.24 12.64 17.90
#